data_AF-A0A177N1T4-F1
#
_entry.id   AF-A0A177N1T4-F1
#
_cell.length_a   1.000
_cell.length_b   1.000
_cell.length_c   1.000
_cell.angle_alpha   90.00
_cell.angle_beta   90.00
_cell.angle_gamma   90.00
#
_symmetry.space_group_name_H-M   'P 1'
#
loop_
_entity.id
_entity.type
_entity.pdbx_description
1 polymer ?
#
loop_
_entity_poly.entity_id
_entity_poly.type
_entity_poly.pdbx_seq_one_letter_code
_entity_poly.pdbx_strand_id
1 'polypeptide(L)'
;MDWKRFLRALVPHAGLGHLLETYLTWSGVGIISSLIASALDAYSEIPYAAYYTSALNDAVGFKFWILLSVIGILLFCASVPVLYLSLRLPQLAGFSLRLRRFTYTFFLVAFDEGALMIGILTANFFDTNERISLLASKSFLFSDVGFFTIIALLILDSLLWLFGEAIYSQNQRGYSGVVEMLVNAPLKYAIPGYLLVTGLVVQVVVAQ
;
A
#
# COMPACT_ATOMS: atom_id res chain seq x y z
N MET A 1 -3.61 5.13 -30.22
CA MET A 1 -3.47 5.24 -28.75
C MET A 1 -2.02 5.57 -28.47
N ASP A 2 -1.72 6.69 -27.83
CA ASP A 2 -0.32 7.13 -27.63
C ASP A 2 0.30 6.42 -26.41
N TRP A 3 0.93 5.27 -26.67
CA TRP A 3 1.47 4.39 -25.64
C TRP A 3 2.55 5.07 -24.78
N LYS A 4 3.30 6.01 -25.37
CA LYS A 4 4.32 6.79 -24.65
C LYS A 4 3.68 7.71 -23.61
N ARG A 5 2.54 8.31 -23.93
CA ARG A 5 1.80 9.18 -23.02
C ARG A 5 1.21 8.38 -21.85
N PHE A 6 0.67 7.20 -22.12
CA PHE A 6 0.14 6.31 -21.08
C PHE A 6 1.23 5.81 -20.13
N LEU A 7 2.36 5.34 -20.67
CA LEU A 7 3.50 4.90 -19.87
C LEU A 7 4.08 6.02 -19.01
N ARG A 8 4.15 7.25 -19.52
CA ARG A 8 4.57 8.42 -18.73
C ARG A 8 3.61 8.74 -17.59
N ALA A 9 2.31 8.55 -17.80
CA ALA A 9 1.31 8.78 -16.77
C ALA A 9 1.27 7.70 -15.69
N LEU A 10 1.88 6.53 -15.91
CA LEU A 10 2.04 5.53 -14.86
C LEU A 10 3.17 5.88 -13.87
N VAL A 11 4.06 6.80 -14.24
CA VAL A 11 5.17 7.20 -13.38
C VAL A 11 4.76 8.45 -12.59
N PRO A 12 4.64 8.37 -11.25
CA PRO A 12 4.30 9.53 -10.44
C PRO A 12 5.44 10.56 -10.42
N HIS A 13 5.13 11.79 -10.01
CA HIS A 13 6.11 12.87 -9.92
C HIS A 13 7.30 12.59 -8.99
N ALA A 14 7.11 11.80 -7.94
CA ALA A 14 8.21 11.37 -7.06
C ALA A 14 9.23 10.45 -7.77
N GLY A 15 8.83 9.82 -8.88
CA GLY A 15 9.67 8.90 -9.64
C GLY A 15 9.83 7.53 -8.97
N LEU A 16 10.26 6.54 -9.76
CA LEU A 16 10.46 5.16 -9.28
C LEU A 16 11.67 5.02 -8.35
N GLY A 17 12.61 5.97 -8.38
CA GLY A 17 13.76 5.98 -7.48
C GLY A 17 13.34 6.17 -6.02
N HIS A 18 12.38 7.07 -5.76
CA HIS A 18 11.84 7.27 -4.42
C HIS A 18 11.11 6.02 -3.93
N LEU A 19 10.29 5.39 -4.79
CA LEU A 19 9.64 4.11 -4.47
C LEU A 19 10.69 3.10 -4.00
N LEU A 20 11.74 2.87 -4.80
CA LEU A 20 12.79 1.91 -4.48
C LEU A 20 13.49 2.24 -3.15
N GLU A 21 13.85 3.51 -2.92
CA GLU A 21 14.51 3.94 -1.69
C GLU A 21 13.63 3.71 -0.46
N THR A 22 12.36 4.12 -0.49
CA THR A 22 11.43 3.91 0.61
C THR A 22 11.18 2.42 0.85
N TYR A 23 11.02 1.65 -0.23
CA TYR A 23 10.84 0.20 -0.17
C TYR A 23 12.03 -0.50 0.50
N LEU A 24 13.24 -0.21 0.03
CA LEU A 24 14.48 -0.79 0.57
C LEU A 24 14.70 -0.39 2.02
N THR A 25 14.33 0.83 2.38
CA THR A 25 14.43 1.32 3.76
C THR A 25 13.54 0.50 4.69
N TRP A 26 12.24 0.42 4.42
CA TRP A 26 11.30 -0.26 5.32
C TRP A 26 11.43 -1.78 5.31
N SER A 27 11.63 -2.39 4.13
CA SER A 27 11.93 -3.82 4.06
C SER A 27 13.27 -4.16 4.72
N GLY A 28 14.29 -3.31 4.57
CA GLY A 28 15.57 -3.45 5.27
C GLY A 28 15.42 -3.35 6.79
N VAL A 29 14.61 -2.41 7.28
CA VAL A 29 14.26 -2.32 8.72
C VAL A 29 13.59 -3.62 9.16
N GLY A 30 12.60 -4.13 8.43
CA GLY A 30 11.93 -5.39 8.74
C GLY A 30 12.90 -6.58 8.83
N ILE A 31 13.83 -6.70 7.88
CA ILE A 31 14.87 -7.74 7.87
C ILE A 31 15.77 -7.62 9.09
N ILE A 32 16.34 -6.44 9.34
CA ILE A 32 17.28 -6.21 10.45
C ILE A 32 16.58 -6.47 11.79
N SER A 33 15.35 -5.99 11.97
CA SER A 33 14.56 -6.23 13.17
C SER A 33 14.30 -7.73 13.39
N SER A 34 13.98 -8.48 12.33
CA SER A 34 13.79 -9.92 12.41
C SER A 34 15.08 -10.65 12.81
N LEU A 35 16.22 -10.29 12.22
CA LEU A 35 17.52 -10.89 12.54
C LEU A 35 17.96 -10.59 13.98
N ILE A 36 17.78 -9.36 14.44
CA ILE A 36 18.07 -8.98 15.83
C ILE A 36 17.17 -9.77 16.79
N ALA A 37 15.88 -9.90 16.47
CA ALA A 37 14.96 -10.67 17.29
C ALA A 37 15.37 -12.16 17.34
N SER A 38 15.71 -12.78 16.20
CA SER A 38 16.24 -14.15 16.15
C SER A 38 17.54 -14.30 16.97
N ALA A 39 18.43 -13.32 16.92
CA ALA A 39 19.67 -13.35 17.71
C ALA A 39 19.39 -13.26 19.22
N LEU A 40 18.43 -12.43 19.63
CA LEU A 40 18.02 -12.30 21.04
C LEU A 40 17.37 -13.60 21.56
N ASP A 41 16.68 -14.36 20.71
CA ASP A 41 16.12 -15.67 21.07
C ASP A 41 17.17 -16.68 21.50
N ALA A 42 18.42 -16.55 21.04
CA ALA A 42 19.53 -17.41 21.48
C ALA A 42 19.97 -17.14 22.93
N TYR A 43 19.65 -15.96 23.47
CA TYR A 43 20.05 -15.51 24.80
C TYR A 43 18.88 -15.39 25.80
N SER A 44 17.68 -15.76 25.37
CA SER A 44 16.44 -15.58 26.12
C SER A 44 15.67 -16.89 26.24
N GLU A 45 15.12 -17.19 27.41
CA GLU A 45 14.20 -18.31 27.59
C GLU A 45 12.85 -18.07 26.87
N ILE A 46 12.49 -16.80 26.62
CA ILE A 46 11.30 -16.39 25.88
C ILE A 46 11.74 -16.02 24.45
N PRO A 47 11.22 -16.68 23.40
CA PRO A 47 11.54 -16.30 22.04
C PRO A 47 10.91 -14.93 21.71
N TYR A 48 11.73 -13.89 21.67
CA TYR A 48 11.41 -12.54 21.23
C TYR A 48 11.01 -12.48 19.76
N ALA A 49 11.63 -13.23 18.86
CA ALA A 49 11.23 -13.30 17.45
C ALA A 49 9.80 -13.85 17.33
N ALA A 50 9.49 -14.86 18.13
CA ALA A 50 8.15 -15.43 18.24
C ALA A 50 7.14 -14.45 18.82
N TYR A 51 7.51 -13.76 19.90
CA TYR A 51 6.64 -12.77 20.53
C TYR A 51 6.36 -11.61 19.59
N TYR A 52 7.38 -11.10 18.91
CA TYR A 52 7.28 -10.00 17.96
C TYR A 52 6.41 -10.37 16.77
N THR A 53 6.67 -11.52 16.13
CA THR A 53 5.86 -12.02 15.00
C THR A 53 4.43 -12.37 15.41
N SER A 54 4.21 -12.97 16.59
CA SER A 54 2.86 -13.25 17.10
C SER A 54 2.10 -11.97 17.42
N ALA A 55 2.71 -10.99 18.09
CA ALA A 55 2.07 -9.72 18.42
C ALA A 55 1.68 -8.94 17.14
N LEU A 56 2.56 -8.95 16.13
CA LEU A 56 2.28 -8.32 14.84
C LEU A 56 1.18 -9.06 14.09
N ASN A 57 1.16 -10.39 14.14
CA ASN A 57 0.12 -11.20 13.53
C ASN A 57 -1.25 -11.07 14.22
N ASP A 58 -1.27 -10.99 15.56
CA ASP A 58 -2.49 -10.81 16.34
C ASP A 58 -3.06 -9.40 16.19
N ALA A 59 -2.20 -8.40 16.02
CA ALA A 59 -2.60 -7.01 15.79
C ALA A 59 -2.97 -6.71 14.32
N VAL A 60 -2.29 -7.34 13.36
CA VAL A 60 -2.31 -6.98 11.93
C VAL A 60 -2.62 -8.22 11.07
N GLY A 61 -3.79 -8.82 11.30
CA GLY A 61 -4.23 -10.01 10.57
C GLY A 61 -4.68 -9.74 9.13
N PHE A 62 -4.95 -10.79 8.35
CA PHE A 62 -5.39 -10.68 6.95
C PHE A 62 -6.60 -9.75 6.74
N LYS A 63 -7.58 -9.81 7.65
CA LYS A 63 -8.77 -8.93 7.61
C LYS A 63 -8.44 -7.46 7.79
N PHE A 64 -7.38 -7.14 8.55
CA PHE A 64 -6.90 -5.77 8.69
C PHE A 64 -6.38 -5.24 7.34
N TRP A 65 -5.59 -6.03 6.61
CA TRP A 65 -5.08 -5.63 5.29
C TRP A 65 -6.17 -5.47 4.24
N ILE A 66 -7.18 -6.34 4.25
CA ILE A 66 -8.38 -6.16 3.42
C ILE A 66 -9.06 -4.85 3.78
N LEU A 67 -9.38 -4.65 5.06
CA LEU A 67 -10.06 -3.45 5.53
C LEU A 67 -9.28 -2.17 5.16
N LEU A 68 -7.97 -2.20 5.36
CA LEU A 68 -7.07 -1.10 5.01
C LEU A 68 -7.14 -0.81 3.51
N SER A 69 -7.02 -1.84 2.67
CA SER A 69 -7.08 -1.70 1.21
C SER A 69 -8.43 -1.14 0.76
N VAL A 70 -9.53 -1.63 1.35
CA VAL A 70 -10.90 -1.17 1.09
C VAL A 70 -11.05 0.30 1.44
N ILE A 71 -10.64 0.71 2.64
CA ILE A 71 -10.70 2.11 3.08
C ILE A 71 -9.86 2.98 2.15
N GLY A 72 -8.65 2.55 1.79
CA GLY A 72 -7.77 3.28 0.86
C GLY A 72 -8.43 3.50 -0.50
N ILE A 73 -9.01 2.46 -1.10
CA ILE A 73 -9.71 2.57 -2.39
C ILE A 73 -10.94 3.46 -2.27
N LEU A 74 -11.74 3.36 -1.20
CA LEU A 74 -12.89 4.23 -0.99
C LEU A 74 -12.49 5.70 -0.83
N LEU A 75 -11.41 5.97 -0.08
CA LEU A 75 -10.84 7.32 0.06
C LEU A 75 -10.32 7.85 -1.28
N PHE A 76 -9.67 7.00 -2.08
CA PHE A 76 -9.22 7.34 -3.43
C PHE A 76 -10.42 7.66 -4.34
N CYS A 77 -11.43 6.78 -4.35
CA CYS A 77 -12.68 6.99 -5.06
C CYS A 77 -13.32 8.30 -4.64
N ALA A 78 -13.40 8.65 -3.35
CA ALA A 78 -13.96 9.92 -2.89
C ALA A 78 -13.09 11.14 -3.25
N SER A 79 -11.77 10.98 -3.28
CA SER A 79 -10.82 12.07 -3.57
C SER A 79 -10.88 12.56 -5.01
N VAL A 80 -11.03 11.66 -5.99
CA VAL A 80 -11.06 11.98 -7.42
C VAL A 80 -12.20 12.94 -7.82
N PRO A 81 -13.48 12.72 -7.47
CA PRO A 81 -14.57 13.63 -7.82
C PRO A 81 -14.47 14.96 -7.06
N VAL A 82 -14.01 14.95 -5.80
CA VAL A 82 -13.77 16.18 -5.04
C VAL A 82 -12.68 17.02 -5.70
N LEU A 83 -11.60 16.37 -6.16
CA LEU A 83 -10.55 17.02 -6.94
C LEU A 83 -11.12 17.61 -8.23
N TYR A 84 -11.86 16.82 -8.99
CA TYR A 84 -12.50 17.26 -10.23
C TYR A 84 -13.43 18.46 -10.05
N LEU A 85 -14.24 18.46 -8.97
CA LEU A 85 -15.09 19.60 -8.61
C LEU A 85 -14.27 20.82 -8.20
N SER A 86 -13.17 20.63 -7.46
CA SER A 86 -12.32 21.74 -7.01
C SER A 86 -11.64 22.51 -8.14
N LEU A 87 -11.45 21.89 -9.31
CA LEU A 87 -10.95 22.57 -10.51
C LEU A 87 -11.98 23.53 -11.14
N ARG A 88 -13.28 23.36 -10.85
CA ARG A 88 -14.35 24.25 -11.33
C ARG A 88 -14.93 25.15 -10.24
N LEU A 89 -14.82 24.73 -8.99
CA LEU A 89 -15.33 25.42 -7.82
C LEU A 89 -14.16 25.75 -6.89
N PRO A 90 -13.59 26.97 -6.97
CA PRO A 90 -12.41 27.34 -6.19
C PRO A 90 -12.64 27.27 -4.68
N GLN A 91 -13.89 27.37 -4.22
CA GLN A 91 -14.28 27.20 -2.82
C GLN A 91 -13.93 25.81 -2.26
N LEU A 92 -13.87 24.77 -3.11
CA LEU A 92 -13.53 23.40 -2.71
C LEU A 92 -12.04 23.10 -2.73
N ALA A 93 -11.19 24.02 -3.20
CA ALA A 93 -9.74 23.79 -3.36
C ALA A 93 -9.06 23.39 -2.05
N GLY A 94 -9.39 24.07 -0.94
CA GLY A 94 -8.82 23.77 0.38
C GLY A 94 -9.26 22.39 0.90
N PHE A 95 -10.52 22.02 0.72
CA PHE A 95 -11.04 20.72 1.12
C PHE A 95 -10.43 19.59 0.28
N SER A 96 -10.38 19.76 -1.05
CA SER A 96 -9.72 18.85 -1.98
C SER A 96 -8.27 18.61 -1.60
N LEU A 97 -7.49 19.66 -1.32
CA LEU A 97 -6.10 19.52 -0.89
C LEU A 97 -5.96 18.68 0.39
N ARG A 98 -6.80 18.94 1.40
CA ARG A 98 -6.78 18.19 2.67
C ARG A 98 -7.17 16.72 2.47
N LEU A 99 -8.21 16.45 1.70
CA LEU A 99 -8.68 15.10 1.43
C LEU A 99 -7.63 14.29 0.64
N ARG A 100 -6.99 14.89 -0.37
CA ARG A 100 -5.90 14.27 -1.12
C ARG A 100 -4.70 13.98 -0.24
N ARG A 101 -4.30 14.93 0.61
CA ARG A 101 -3.20 14.74 1.57
C ARG A 101 -3.52 13.63 2.58
N PHE A 102 -4.75 13.60 3.10
CA PHE A 102 -5.19 12.55 4.01
C PHE A 102 -5.14 11.17 3.36
N THR A 103 -5.72 11.05 2.15
CA THR A 103 -5.71 9.81 1.37
C THR A 103 -4.29 9.36 1.04
N TYR A 104 -3.41 10.28 0.69
CA TYR A 104 -2.01 10.01 0.48
C TYR A 104 -1.31 9.50 1.74
N THR A 105 -1.49 10.17 2.88
CA THR A 105 -0.90 9.73 4.15
C THR A 105 -1.41 8.34 4.52
N PHE A 106 -2.68 8.04 4.27
CA PHE A 106 -3.24 6.70 4.48
C PHE A 106 -2.52 5.64 3.62
N PHE A 107 -2.35 5.89 2.32
CA PHE A 107 -1.60 4.98 1.43
C PHE A 107 -0.12 4.87 1.79
N LEU A 108 0.50 5.94 2.28
CA LEU A 108 1.91 5.92 2.67
C LEU A 108 2.12 5.08 3.94
N VAL A 109 1.26 5.23 4.94
CA VAL A 109 1.29 4.37 6.15
C VAL A 109 1.04 2.91 5.76
N ALA A 110 0.08 2.66 4.88
CA ALA A 110 -0.21 1.32 4.37
C ALA A 110 1.02 0.66 3.73
N PHE A 111 1.72 1.44 2.90
CA PHE A 111 2.90 1.03 2.18
C PHE A 111 4.10 0.80 3.12
N ASP A 112 4.36 1.71 4.05
CA ASP A 112 5.46 1.59 4.99
C ASP A 112 5.32 0.31 5.85
N GLU A 113 4.12 0.05 6.36
CA GLU A 113 3.79 -1.18 7.10
C GLU A 113 3.89 -2.43 6.20
N GLY A 114 3.44 -2.34 4.95
CA GLY A 114 3.51 -3.42 3.96
C GLY A 114 4.95 -3.81 3.61
N ALA A 115 5.79 -2.82 3.31
CA ALA A 115 7.21 -3.00 3.02
C ALA A 115 7.97 -3.59 4.22
N LEU A 116 7.66 -3.12 5.45
CA LEU A 116 8.22 -3.68 6.69
C LEU A 116 7.84 -5.16 6.84
N MET A 117 6.57 -5.50 6.63
CA MET A 117 6.08 -6.89 6.68
C MET A 117 6.79 -7.78 5.66
N ILE A 118 6.98 -7.29 4.43
CA ILE A 118 7.71 -8.01 3.38
C ILE A 118 9.16 -8.25 3.77
N GLY A 119 9.80 -7.30 4.45
CA GLY A 119 11.12 -7.47 5.04
C GLY A 119 11.16 -8.63 6.04
N ILE A 120 10.22 -8.66 6.99
CA ILE A 120 10.10 -9.74 7.98
C ILE A 120 9.85 -11.10 7.30
N LEU A 121 8.93 -11.15 6.34
CA LEU A 121 8.62 -12.35 5.55
C LEU A 121 9.85 -12.87 4.82
N THR A 122 10.62 -11.96 4.20
CA THR A 122 11.84 -12.30 3.47
C THR A 122 12.90 -12.85 4.42
N ALA A 123 13.10 -12.23 5.59
CA ALA A 123 14.04 -12.73 6.60
C ALA A 123 13.66 -14.15 7.08
N ASN A 124 12.38 -14.37 7.39
CA ASN A 124 11.88 -15.69 7.80
C ASN A 124 11.98 -16.75 6.69
N PHE A 125 11.94 -16.35 5.42
CA PHE A 125 12.16 -17.26 4.29
C PHE A 125 13.60 -17.77 4.22
N PHE A 126 14.58 -16.96 4.66
CA PHE A 126 16.00 -17.34 4.69
C PHE A 126 16.43 -17.97 6.02
N ASP A 127 15.82 -17.59 7.15
CA ASP A 127 16.16 -18.09 8.48
C ASP A 127 15.24 -19.26 8.89
N THR A 128 15.58 -20.47 8.43
CA THR A 128 14.87 -21.73 8.73
C THR A 128 15.16 -22.23 10.15
N ASN A 129 14.86 -21.43 11.17
CA ASN A 129 14.96 -21.89 12.56
C ASN A 129 13.69 -22.69 12.92
N GLU A 130 13.81 -23.94 13.36
CA GLU A 130 12.67 -24.86 13.62
C GLU A 130 11.62 -24.27 14.58
N ARG A 131 12.03 -23.38 15.50
CA ARG A 131 11.10 -22.66 16.40
C ARG A 131 10.22 -21.65 15.65
N ILE A 132 10.73 -20.98 14.61
CA ILE A 132 9.99 -20.03 13.76
C ILE A 132 8.95 -20.78 12.91
N SER A 133 9.26 -22.01 12.47
CA SER A 133 8.32 -22.86 11.72
C SER A 133 7.03 -23.19 12.50
N LEU A 134 7.14 -23.39 13.82
CA LEU A 134 5.99 -23.62 14.72
C LEU A 134 5.12 -22.37 14.88
N LEU A 135 5.67 -21.17 14.70
CA LEU A 135 4.93 -19.90 14.79
C LEU A 135 4.33 -19.47 13.46
N ALA A 136 5.03 -19.73 12.36
CA ALA A 136 4.48 -19.65 11.01
C ALA A 136 3.22 -20.52 10.87
N SER A 137 3.15 -21.67 11.55
CA SER A 137 1.96 -22.53 11.58
C SER A 137 0.72 -21.92 12.27
N LYS A 138 0.88 -20.83 13.05
CA LYS A 138 -0.21 -20.14 13.75
C LYS A 138 -0.64 -18.82 13.10
N SER A 139 0.13 -18.30 12.15
CA SER A 139 -0.22 -17.10 11.41
C SER A 139 -0.58 -17.44 9.98
N PHE A 140 -1.77 -17.04 9.54
CA PHE A 140 -2.20 -17.24 8.15
C PHE A 140 -1.45 -16.33 7.15
N LEU A 141 -0.84 -15.23 7.62
CA LEU A 141 0.03 -14.37 6.79
C LEU A 141 1.44 -14.95 6.65
N PHE A 142 1.86 -15.82 7.59
CA PHE A 142 3.17 -16.45 7.62
C PHE A 142 3.16 -17.97 7.35
N SER A 143 1.98 -18.62 7.24
CA SER A 143 1.84 -20.04 6.90
C SER A 143 1.90 -20.23 5.39
N ASP A 144 2.82 -21.06 4.89
CA ASP A 144 3.03 -21.29 3.45
C ASP A 144 3.36 -20.03 2.64
N VAL A 145 4.24 -19.17 3.18
CA VAL A 145 4.79 -18.04 2.42
C VAL A 145 5.72 -18.57 1.33
N GLY A 146 5.13 -18.87 0.18
CA GLY A 146 5.87 -19.18 -1.03
C GLY A 146 6.51 -17.93 -1.63
N PHE A 147 7.57 -18.14 -2.41
CA PHE A 147 8.22 -17.09 -3.20
C PHE A 147 7.23 -16.25 -4.02
N PHE A 148 6.19 -16.89 -4.58
CA PHE A 148 5.14 -16.21 -5.35
C PHE A 148 4.29 -15.26 -4.50
N THR A 149 4.04 -15.59 -3.23
CA THR A 149 3.28 -14.72 -2.31
C THR A 149 4.06 -13.44 -2.02
N ILE A 150 5.38 -13.55 -1.78
CA ILE A 150 6.25 -12.39 -1.57
C ILE A 150 6.25 -11.49 -2.81
N ILE A 151 6.38 -12.07 -4.01
CA ILE A 151 6.28 -11.29 -5.26
C ILE A 151 4.94 -10.60 -5.41
N ALA A 152 3.83 -11.30 -5.14
CA ALA A 152 2.50 -10.72 -5.24
C ALA A 152 2.34 -9.54 -4.26
N LEU A 153 2.83 -9.68 -3.03
CA LEU A 153 2.83 -8.61 -2.03
C LEU A 153 3.67 -7.42 -2.47
N LEU A 154 4.88 -7.63 -3.00
CA LEU A 154 5.73 -6.56 -3.56
C LEU A 154 4.99 -5.74 -4.61
N ILE A 155 4.26 -6.41 -5.50
CA ILE A 155 3.50 -5.76 -6.57
C ILE A 155 2.31 -4.98 -5.98
N LEU A 156 1.50 -5.62 -5.13
CA LEU A 156 0.31 -5.00 -4.55
C LEU A 156 0.65 -3.79 -3.68
N ASP A 157 1.71 -3.90 -2.90
CA ASP A 157 2.19 -2.83 -2.03
C ASP A 157 2.76 -1.65 -2.84
N SER A 158 3.53 -1.94 -3.90
CA SER A 158 3.98 -0.91 -4.85
C SER A 158 2.80 -0.20 -5.53
N LEU A 159 1.69 -0.91 -5.82
CA LEU A 159 0.48 -0.29 -6.37
C LEU A 159 -0.18 0.66 -5.38
N LEU A 160 -0.21 0.33 -4.07
CA LEU A 160 -0.73 1.24 -3.04
C LEU A 160 0.06 2.55 -3.00
N TRP A 161 1.39 2.46 -3.04
CA TRP A 161 2.25 3.64 -3.11
C TRP A 161 1.97 4.48 -4.36
N LEU A 162 1.85 3.83 -5.52
CA LEU A 162 1.53 4.50 -6.79
C LEU A 162 0.19 5.23 -6.73
N PHE A 163 -0.85 4.65 -6.10
CA PHE A 163 -2.13 5.32 -5.92
C PHE A 163 -2.03 6.55 -5.01
N GLY A 164 -1.26 6.45 -3.93
CA GLY A 164 -0.95 7.58 -3.06
C GLY A 164 -0.29 8.73 -3.83
N GLU A 165 0.83 8.46 -4.49
CA GLU A 165 1.57 9.49 -5.23
C GLU A 165 0.80 10.06 -6.44
N ALA A 166 -0.10 9.28 -7.03
CA ALA A 166 -0.98 9.76 -8.09
C ALA A 166 -2.00 10.78 -7.55
N ILE A 167 -2.60 10.55 -6.37
CA ILE A 167 -3.63 11.45 -5.81
C ILE A 167 -3.01 12.71 -5.18
N TYR A 168 -1.81 12.61 -4.63
CA TYR A 168 -1.09 13.73 -4.05
C TYR A 168 0.41 13.55 -4.17
N SER A 169 1.10 14.50 -4.77
CA SER A 169 2.55 14.57 -4.78
C SER A 169 3.03 15.68 -3.85
N GLN A 170 3.87 15.33 -2.87
CA GLN A 170 4.41 16.31 -1.91
C GLN A 170 5.24 17.41 -2.58
N ASN A 171 6.06 17.04 -3.58
CA ASN A 171 7.00 17.95 -4.23
C ASN A 171 6.31 19.11 -4.97
N GLN A 172 5.18 18.84 -5.61
CA GLN A 172 4.45 19.84 -6.40
C GLN A 172 3.13 20.29 -5.75
N ARG A 173 2.77 19.73 -4.57
CA ARG A 173 1.45 19.89 -3.93
C ARG A 173 0.28 19.66 -4.89
N GLY A 174 0.53 18.81 -5.89
CA GLY A 174 -0.34 18.54 -7.03
C GLY A 174 -0.89 17.12 -7.00
N TYR A 175 -1.45 16.70 -8.12
CA TYR A 175 -1.79 15.31 -8.43
C TYR A 175 -1.04 14.94 -9.71
N SER A 176 -0.82 13.65 -9.95
CA SER A 176 0.03 13.23 -11.07
C SER A 176 -0.44 11.93 -11.71
N GLY A 177 0.08 11.69 -12.90
CA GLY A 177 -0.04 10.40 -13.56
C GLY A 177 -1.47 10.05 -13.99
N VAL A 178 -1.95 8.88 -13.57
CA VAL A 178 -3.28 8.38 -13.95
C VAL A 178 -4.39 9.32 -13.47
N VAL A 179 -4.26 9.92 -12.28
CA VAL A 179 -5.25 10.87 -11.76
C VAL A 179 -5.32 12.13 -12.62
N GLU A 180 -4.18 12.64 -13.09
CA GLU A 180 -4.15 13.78 -14.00
C GLU A 180 -4.82 13.45 -15.34
N MET A 181 -4.60 12.25 -15.88
CA MET A 181 -5.31 11.80 -17.08
C MET A 181 -6.83 11.70 -16.85
N LEU A 182 -7.26 11.15 -15.72
CA LEU A 182 -8.67 10.95 -15.39
C LEU A 182 -9.42 12.28 -15.24
N VAL A 183 -8.82 13.23 -14.53
CA VAL A 183 -9.44 14.53 -14.22
C VAL A 183 -9.54 15.42 -15.47
N ASN A 184 -8.62 15.24 -16.43
CA ASN A 184 -8.62 15.95 -17.71
C ASN A 184 -9.38 15.21 -18.84
N ALA A 185 -9.89 14.01 -18.59
CA ALA A 185 -10.62 13.23 -19.59
C ALA A 185 -12.01 13.84 -19.89
N PRO A 186 -12.56 13.63 -21.11
CA PRO A 186 -13.90 14.10 -21.43
C PRO A 186 -14.95 13.46 -20.53
N LEU A 187 -15.82 14.29 -19.95
CA LEU A 187 -16.92 13.91 -19.04
C LEU A 187 -17.76 12.71 -19.51
N LYS A 188 -18.04 12.67 -20.81
CA LYS A 188 -18.85 11.63 -21.46
C LYS A 188 -18.31 10.22 -21.21
N TYR A 189 -16.99 10.07 -21.05
CA TYR A 189 -16.34 8.78 -20.82
C TYR A 189 -15.86 8.63 -19.37
N ALA A 190 -15.49 9.73 -18.71
CA ALA A 190 -15.00 9.70 -17.34
C ALA A 190 -16.09 9.32 -16.33
N ILE A 191 -17.32 9.85 -16.45
CA ILE A 191 -18.40 9.59 -15.50
C ILE A 191 -18.84 8.12 -15.52
N PRO A 192 -19.20 7.51 -16.67
CA PRO A 192 -19.66 6.12 -16.68
C PRO A 192 -18.58 5.15 -16.21
N GLY A 193 -17.33 5.38 -16.63
CA GLY A 193 -16.19 4.56 -16.21
C GLY A 193 -15.95 4.66 -14.71
N TYR A 194 -15.96 5.88 -14.16
CA TYR A 194 -15.80 6.10 -12.72
C TYR A 194 -16.94 5.48 -11.91
N LEU A 195 -18.20 5.64 -12.33
CA LEU A 195 -19.36 5.05 -11.64
C LEU A 195 -19.33 3.53 -11.69
N LEU A 196 -18.93 2.94 -12.82
CA LEU A 196 -18.81 1.49 -12.96
C LEU A 196 -17.70 0.95 -12.05
N VAL A 197 -16.50 1.56 -12.07
CA VAL A 197 -15.38 1.13 -11.22
C VAL A 197 -15.73 1.29 -9.74
N THR A 198 -16.28 2.45 -9.36
CA THR A 198 -16.66 2.72 -7.96
C THR A 198 -17.80 1.79 -7.52
N GLY A 199 -18.78 1.53 -8.38
CA GLY A 199 -19.87 0.60 -8.11
C GLY A 199 -19.38 -0.84 -7.92
N LEU A 200 -18.45 -1.31 -8.77
CA LEU A 200 -17.81 -2.61 -8.61
C LEU A 200 -17.02 -2.71 -7.31
N VAL A 201 -16.25 -1.66 -6.97
CA VAL A 201 -15.52 -1.60 -5.69
C VAL A 201 -16.50 -1.71 -4.53
N VAL A 202 -17.56 -0.88 -4.50
CA VAL A 202 -18.56 -0.91 -3.42
C VAL A 202 -19.26 -2.26 -3.35
N GLN A 203 -19.61 -2.87 -4.49
CA GLN A 203 -20.23 -4.19 -4.52
C GLN A 203 -19.30 -5.26 -3.95
N VAL A 204 -18.02 -5.26 -4.32
CA VAL A 204 -17.02 -6.19 -3.78
C VAL A 204 -16.89 -6.01 -2.27
N VAL A 205 -16.89 -4.76 -1.79
CA VAL A 205 -16.83 -4.46 -0.34
C VAL A 205 -18.05 -4.97 0.41
N VAL A 206 -19.25 -4.79 -0.14
CA VAL A 206 -20.50 -5.24 0.50
C VAL A 206 -20.67 -6.76 0.47
N ALA A 207 -20.10 -7.43 -0.53
CA ALA A 207 -20.20 -8.87 -0.71
C ALA A 207 -19.14 -9.68 0.08
N GLN A 208 -18.14 -9.01 0.66
CA GLN A 208 -17.10 -9.60 1.52
C GLN A 208 -17.47 -9.50 3.01
#